data_AF-A0A645DV96-F1
#
_entry.id   AF-A0A645DV96-F1
#
_cell.length_a   1.000
_cell.length_b   1.000
_cell.length_c   1.000
_cell.angle_alpha   90.00
_cell.angle_beta   90.00
_cell.angle_gamma   90.00
#
_symmetry.space_group_name_H-M   'P 1'
#
loop_
_entity.id
_entity.type
_entity.pdbx_description
1 polymer ?
#
loop_
_entity_poly.entity_id
_entity_poly.type
_entity_poly.pdbx_seq_one_letter_code
_entity_poly.pdbx_strand_id
1 'polypeptide(L)'
;MITVHATAPDCRPRNAKQLLKYKYARTLTEEQDNEHNSYLPILSLDYLRIPEWGVNDVGGDETSYGLSGSPTKVKKIENIVFQAKESKRLSASEEDIDSLIKELISSHTIG
;
A
#
# COMPACT_ATOMS: atom_id res chain seq x y z
N MET A 1 16.74 0.46 -11.93
CA MET A 1 15.47 0.38 -11.17
C MET A 1 15.72 -0.49 -9.96
N ILE A 2 15.28 -0.06 -8.77
CA ILE A 2 15.44 -0.81 -7.52
C ILE A 2 14.07 -0.82 -6.84
N THR A 3 13.60 -2.00 -6.41
CA THR A 3 12.38 -2.16 -5.61
C THR A 3 12.77 -2.44 -4.16
N VAL A 4 12.14 -1.73 -3.22
CA VAL A 4 12.39 -1.90 -1.78
C VAL A 4 11.43 -2.94 -1.21
N HIS A 5 11.92 -3.84 -0.37
CA HIS A 5 11.11 -4.84 0.33
C HIS A 5 10.87 -4.43 1.79
N ALA A 6 9.93 -5.10 2.47
CA ALA A 6 9.55 -4.85 3.85
C ALA A 6 10.66 -5.09 4.90
N THR A 7 11.84 -5.54 4.50
CA THR A 7 13.02 -5.66 5.36
C THR A 7 13.79 -4.35 5.52
N ALA A 8 13.40 -3.31 4.79
CA ALA A 8 13.97 -1.98 4.96
C ALA A 8 13.61 -1.39 6.33
N PRO A 9 14.48 -0.52 6.91
CA PRO A 9 14.16 0.18 8.15
C PRO A 9 12.87 1.00 8.04
N ASP A 10 12.18 1.16 9.17
CA ASP A 10 10.97 1.96 9.25
C ASP A 10 11.19 3.40 8.75
N CYS A 11 10.15 3.96 8.14
CA CYS A 11 10.14 5.37 7.75
C CYS A 11 10.40 6.27 8.97
N ARG A 12 11.35 7.20 8.84
CA ARG A 12 11.64 8.18 9.89
C ARG A 12 10.38 8.94 10.35
N PRO A 13 10.28 9.33 11.63
CA PRO A 13 9.15 10.12 12.10
C PRO A 13 9.07 11.48 11.37
N ARG A 14 7.84 11.96 11.19
CA ARG A 14 7.57 13.24 10.52
C ARG A 14 8.08 14.40 11.37
N ASN A 15 8.80 15.35 10.76
CA ASN A 15 9.26 16.55 11.44
C ASN A 15 8.11 17.55 11.60
N ALA A 16 7.83 17.99 12.83
CA ALA A 16 6.69 18.87 13.13
C ALA A 16 6.76 20.23 12.40
N LYS A 17 7.95 20.83 12.28
CA LYS A 17 8.15 22.10 11.55
C LYS A 17 7.85 21.93 10.06
N GLN A 18 8.29 20.83 9.46
CA GLN A 18 8.00 20.54 8.05
C GLN A 18 6.52 20.24 7.85
N LEU A 19 5.90 19.46 8.75
CA LEU A 19 4.46 19.17 8.71
C LEU A 19 3.64 20.46 8.70
N LEU A 20 3.92 21.39 9.61
CA LEU A 20 3.22 22.68 9.67
C LEU A 20 3.53 23.57 8.46
N LYS A 21 4.78 23.56 7.97
CA LYS A 21 5.18 24.31 6.76
C LYS A 21 4.34 23.91 5.56
N TYR A 22 4.13 22.61 5.32
CA TYR A 22 3.42 22.07 4.15
C TYR A 22 1.95 21.74 4.43
N LYS A 23 1.41 22.11 5.59
CA LYS A 23 0.05 21.77 6.03
C LYS A 23 -1.05 22.23 5.06
N TYR A 24 -0.81 23.34 4.37
CA TYR A 24 -1.75 23.95 3.43
C TYR A 24 -1.29 23.80 1.97
N ALA A 25 -0.38 22.86 1.70
CA ALA A 25 -0.02 22.54 0.33
C ALA A 25 -1.24 21.94 -0.38
N ARG A 26 -1.52 22.43 -1.59
CA ARG A 26 -2.72 22.09 -2.38
C ARG A 26 -2.43 22.14 -3.86
N THR A 27 -3.30 21.51 -4.62
CA THR A 27 -3.24 21.55 -6.07
C THR A 27 -4.07 22.70 -6.67
N LEU A 28 -3.99 22.86 -7.99
CA LEU A 28 -4.75 23.87 -8.74
C LEU A 28 -6.25 23.54 -8.73
N THR A 29 -6.60 22.28 -8.94
CA THR A 29 -7.99 21.83 -8.96
C THR A 29 -8.65 22.02 -7.59
N GLU A 30 -7.95 21.68 -6.50
CA GLU A 30 -8.42 21.91 -5.13
C GLU A 30 -8.59 23.40 -4.81
N GLU A 31 -7.75 24.27 -5.37
CA GLU A 31 -7.86 25.73 -5.18
C GLU A 31 -9.10 26.31 -5.88
N GLN A 32 -9.37 25.87 -7.11
CA GLN A 32 -10.54 26.28 -7.89
C GLN A 32 -11.86 25.77 -7.28
N ASP A 33 -11.87 24.54 -6.75
CA ASP A 33 -13.04 23.97 -6.06
C ASP A 33 -13.32 24.68 -4.72
N ASN A 34 -12.27 25.21 -4.07
CA ASN A 34 -12.37 25.96 -2.81
C ASN A 34 -12.92 27.39 -2.93
N GLU A 35 -13.10 27.95 -4.13
CA GLU A 35 -13.69 29.28 -4.30
C GLU A 35 -15.10 29.40 -3.66
N HIS A 36 -15.77 28.27 -3.42
CA HIS A 36 -17.09 28.21 -2.77
C HIS A 36 -17.07 27.87 -1.26
N ASN A 37 -15.94 27.50 -0.64
CA ASN A 37 -15.96 26.87 0.71
C ASN A 37 -14.79 27.15 1.67
N SER A 38 -13.83 28.04 1.38
CA SER A 38 -12.66 28.21 2.26
C SER A 38 -12.68 29.47 3.13
N TYR A 39 -12.71 29.28 4.45
CA TYR A 39 -12.55 30.31 5.50
C TYR A 39 -11.07 30.63 5.82
N LEU A 40 -10.13 30.04 5.09
CA LEU A 40 -8.70 30.24 5.29
C LEU A 40 -8.12 31.16 4.21
N PRO A 41 -7.26 32.13 4.57
CA PRO A 41 -6.57 32.96 3.59
C PRO A 41 -5.83 32.09 2.58
N ILE A 42 -5.97 32.40 1.29
CA ILE A 42 -5.16 31.78 0.26
C ILE A 42 -3.72 32.26 0.44
N LEU A 43 -2.92 31.48 1.19
CA LEU A 43 -1.46 31.61 1.15
C LEU A 43 -1.00 31.03 -0.19
N SER A 44 -0.97 31.86 -1.23
CA SER A 44 -0.47 31.53 -2.57
C SER A 44 1.06 31.61 -2.57
N LEU A 45 1.69 30.70 -1.84
CA LEU A 45 3.14 30.52 -1.89
C LEU A 45 3.45 29.41 -2.89
N ASP A 46 4.27 29.72 -3.91
CA ASP A 46 4.58 28.78 -5.00
C ASP A 46 5.10 27.42 -4.49
N TYR A 47 5.86 27.42 -3.39
CA TYR A 47 6.41 26.18 -2.81
C TYR A 47 5.35 25.29 -2.12
N LEU A 48 4.13 25.79 -1.93
CA LEU A 48 2.98 25.02 -1.43
C LEU A 48 2.10 24.49 -2.55
N ARG A 49 2.33 24.90 -3.80
CA ARG A 49 1.57 24.37 -4.94
C ARG A 49 2.08 22.98 -5.29
N ILE A 50 1.18 22.00 -5.21
CA ILE A 50 1.44 20.63 -5.65
C ILE A 50 1.10 20.58 -7.15
N PRO A 51 2.07 20.25 -8.03
CA PRO A 51 1.81 20.14 -9.46
C PRO A 51 0.90 18.94 -9.74
N GLU A 52 -0.13 19.16 -10.56
CA GLU A 52 -1.01 18.12 -11.08
C GLU A 52 -0.66 17.85 -12.54
N TRP A 53 -0.54 16.57 -12.89
CA TRP A 53 -0.35 16.13 -14.27
C TRP A 53 -1.57 15.31 -14.69
N GLY A 54 -2.21 15.75 -15.77
CA GLY A 54 -3.24 15.00 -16.48
C GLY A 54 -2.66 14.10 -17.58
N VAL A 55 -3.55 13.43 -18.30
CA VAL A 55 -3.20 12.51 -19.40
C VAL A 55 -2.37 13.22 -20.49
N ASN A 56 -2.77 14.45 -20.84
CA ASN A 56 -2.10 15.27 -21.85
C ASN A 56 -0.66 15.65 -21.46
N ASP A 57 -0.38 15.79 -20.16
CA ASP A 57 0.94 16.21 -19.67
C ASP A 57 1.97 15.07 -19.70
N VAL A 58 1.51 13.81 -19.66
CA VAL A 58 2.37 12.62 -19.64
C VAL A 58 2.83 12.22 -21.05
N GLY A 59 2.04 12.51 -22.09
CA GLY A 59 2.46 12.42 -23.50
C GLY A 59 2.64 11.00 -24.07
N GLY A 60 2.06 9.97 -23.45
CA GLY A 60 2.05 8.59 -23.99
C GLY A 60 0.70 8.15 -24.57
N ASP A 61 0.62 6.90 -25.03
CA ASP A 61 -0.56 6.33 -25.66
C ASP A 61 -1.73 6.11 -24.68
N GLU A 62 -2.84 6.80 -24.91
CA GLU A 62 -4.06 6.73 -24.08
C GLU A 62 -4.64 5.32 -24.00
N THR A 63 -4.48 4.52 -25.06
CA THR A 63 -5.01 3.15 -25.08
C THR A 63 -4.28 2.23 -24.12
N SER A 64 -3.07 2.62 -23.70
CA SER A 64 -2.21 1.88 -22.77
C SER A 64 -2.46 2.23 -21.29
N TYR A 65 -3.40 3.13 -20.98
CA TYR A 65 -3.67 3.54 -19.60
C TYR A 65 -4.87 2.82 -18.97
N GLY A 66 -4.85 2.76 -17.63
CA GLY A 66 -5.97 2.32 -16.82
C GLY A 66 -6.47 0.91 -17.14
N LEU A 67 -7.79 0.73 -17.09
CA LEU A 67 -8.44 -0.56 -17.36
C LEU A 67 -8.34 -0.96 -18.85
N SER A 68 -8.42 0.01 -19.77
CA SER A 68 -8.35 -0.23 -21.21
C SER A 68 -6.99 -0.75 -21.66
N GLY A 69 -5.91 -0.25 -21.03
CA GLY A 69 -4.54 -0.67 -21.35
C GLY A 69 -4.04 -1.88 -20.56
N SER A 70 -4.80 -2.37 -19.57
CA SER A 70 -4.35 -3.48 -18.74
C SER A 70 -4.53 -4.82 -19.49
N PRO A 71 -3.47 -5.63 -19.64
CA PRO A 71 -3.59 -6.97 -20.21
C PRO A 71 -4.29 -7.97 -19.27
N THR A 72 -4.49 -7.60 -18.00
CA THR A 72 -5.14 -8.44 -16.98
C THR A 72 -6.41 -7.80 -16.44
N LYS A 73 -7.41 -8.62 -16.10
CA LYS A 73 -8.67 -8.17 -15.49
C LYS A 73 -9.05 -9.06 -14.31
N VAL A 74 -9.22 -8.47 -13.13
CA VAL A 74 -9.63 -9.19 -11.92
C VAL A 74 -11.05 -9.73 -12.12
N LYS A 75 -11.21 -11.06 -12.12
CA LYS A 75 -12.50 -11.73 -12.39
C LYS A 75 -13.34 -11.92 -11.13
N LYS A 76 -12.71 -12.28 -10.01
CA LYS A 76 -13.36 -12.54 -8.73
C LYS A 76 -12.37 -12.24 -7.62
N ILE A 77 -12.87 -11.65 -6.53
CA ILE A 77 -12.12 -11.46 -5.30
C ILE A 77 -12.77 -12.40 -4.27
N GLU A 78 -11.97 -13.26 -3.67
CA GLU A 78 -12.42 -14.19 -2.63
C GLU A 78 -11.75 -13.82 -1.32
N ASN A 79 -12.55 -13.70 -0.26
CA ASN A 79 -12.02 -13.50 1.09
C ASN A 79 -11.88 -14.86 1.76
N ILE A 80 -10.65 -15.32 1.92
CA ILE A 80 -10.35 -16.59 2.58
C ILE A 80 -10.26 -16.30 4.09
N VAL A 81 -11.32 -16.65 4.81
CA VAL A 81 -11.29 -16.67 6.29
C VAL A 81 -10.60 -17.96 6.71
N PHE A 82 -9.41 -17.83 7.28
CA PHE A 82 -8.71 -18.97 7.87
C PHE A 82 -9.58 -19.55 9.00
N GLN A 83 -10.00 -20.80 8.85
CA GLN A 83 -10.59 -21.55 9.96
C GLN A 83 -9.54 -21.75 11.05
N ALA A 84 -9.99 -21.82 12.30
CA ALA A 84 -9.14 -21.77 13.49
C ALA A 84 -7.90 -22.68 13.36
N LYS A 85 -6.74 -22.11 13.71
CA LYS A 85 -5.45 -22.83 13.77
C LYS A 85 -5.57 -23.90 14.86
N GLU A 86 -5.70 -25.17 14.47
CA GLU A 86 -5.65 -26.26 15.43
C GLU A 86 -4.28 -26.22 16.13
N SER A 87 -4.29 -25.97 17.44
CA SER A 87 -3.07 -26.04 18.25
C SER A 87 -3.00 -27.42 18.88
N LYS A 88 -2.12 -28.28 18.37
CA LYS A 88 -1.87 -29.59 18.97
C LYS A 88 -0.87 -29.44 20.13
N ARG A 89 -1.20 -29.95 21.31
CA ARG A 89 -0.23 -30.13 22.40
C ARG A 89 0.33 -31.54 22.30
N LEU A 90 1.65 -31.63 22.23
CA LEU A 90 2.39 -32.87 22.13
C LEU A 90 3.20 -33.09 23.41
N SER A 91 3.37 -34.35 23.79
CA SER A 91 4.26 -34.76 24.87
C SER A 91 5.68 -35.04 24.36
N ALA A 92 6.59 -35.41 25.26
CA ALA A 92 7.94 -35.85 24.90
C ALA A 92 8.01 -37.34 24.53
N SER A 93 6.87 -38.01 24.29
CA SER A 93 6.87 -39.42 23.88
C SER A 93 7.40 -39.57 22.45
N GLU A 94 7.99 -40.72 22.14
CA GLU A 94 8.54 -40.98 20.80
C GLU A 94 7.45 -40.97 19.72
N GLU A 95 6.23 -41.40 20.06
CA GLU A 95 5.09 -41.44 19.14
C GLU A 95 4.62 -40.04 18.73
N ASP A 96 4.57 -39.11 19.69
CA ASP A 96 4.17 -37.73 19.44
C ASP A 96 5.22 -37.01 18.57
N ILE A 97 6.51 -37.30 18.77
CA ILE A 97 7.61 -36.76 17.98
C ILE A 97 7.57 -37.32 16.54
N ASP A 98 7.41 -38.63 16.38
CA ASP A 98 7.33 -39.26 15.04
C ASP A 98 6.10 -38.75 14.26
N SER A 99 4.95 -38.59 14.93
CA SER A 99 3.76 -37.98 14.33
C SER A 99 4.01 -36.54 13.89
N LEU A 100 4.72 -35.74 14.68
CA LEU A 100 5.04 -34.35 14.34
C LEU A 100 5.95 -34.25 13.11
N ILE A 101 7.01 -35.06 13.06
CA ILE A 101 7.96 -35.02 11.94
C ILE A 101 7.28 -35.41 10.62
N LYS A 102 6.44 -36.45 10.64
CA LYS A 102 5.66 -36.86 9.46
C LYS A 102 4.73 -35.75 8.97
N GLU A 103 4.09 -35.04 9.89
CA GLU A 103 3.19 -33.93 9.57
C GLU A 103 3.94 -32.73 8.95
N LEU A 104 5.12 -32.37 9.50
CA LEU A 104 5.93 -31.26 8.99
C LEU A 104 6.49 -31.52 7.59
N ILE A 105 6.83 -32.77 7.27
CA ILE A 105 7.25 -33.18 5.93
C ILE A 105 6.07 -33.12 4.96
N SER A 106 4.93 -33.70 5.34
CA SER A 106 3.71 -33.69 4.52
C SER A 106 3.22 -32.28 4.21
N SER A 107 3.27 -31.38 5.20
CA SER A 107 2.88 -29.98 5.06
C SER A 107 3.92 -29.10 4.35
N HIS A 108 5.06 -29.66 3.91
CA HIS A 108 6.16 -28.92 3.29
C HIS A 108 6.65 -27.77 4.18
N THR A 109 6.55 -27.94 5.50
CA THR A 109 7.10 -27.01 6.48
C THR A 109 8.58 -27.34 6.72
N ILE A 110 8.96 -28.62 6.62
CA ILE A 110 10.34 -29.10 6.66
C ILE A 110 10.55 -30.12 5.53
N GLY A 111 11.36 -29.77 4.54
CA GLY A 111 11.58 -30.52 3.30
C GLY A 111 11.40 -29.63 2.08
#